data_AF-A0A511N1K2-F1
#
_entry.id   AF-A0A511N1K2-F1
#
_cell.length_a   1.000
_cell.length_b   1.000
_cell.length_c   1.000
_cell.angle_alpha   90.00
_cell.angle_beta   90.00
_cell.angle_gamma   90.00
#
_symmetry.space_group_name_H-M   'P 1'
#
loop_
_entity.id
_entity.type
_entity.pdbx_description
1 polymer ?
#
loop_
_entity_poly.entity_id
_entity_poly.type
_entity_poly.pdbx_seq_one_letter_code
_entity_poly.pdbx_strand_id
1 'polypeptide(L)'
;MKTAFSQNKWLRILCFSALLSLTPALAQGPVRIAIPAGQAAGLEEDMKLLKAYQPVMEFVPVILTLKEEIQKGRIKLSDKQKTGLIGLLETLRTTENLTVEKTGQLKKQLETKILTAKQLMQLDTAILRKRPAMPQGAGDGVIMVSGGVGTAGGMPENPAEKLKRGDPFSPFQNPETLRELQAFIQDLKRN
;
A
#
# COMPACT_ATOMS: atom_id res chain seq x y z
N MET A 1 4.45 54.25 14.88
CA MET A 1 5.11 52.97 15.19
C MET A 1 5.82 52.48 13.94
N LYS A 2 7.14 52.29 14.04
CA LYS A 2 8.06 51.86 12.99
C LYS A 2 8.19 50.34 13.04
N THR A 3 8.36 49.68 11.88
CA THR A 3 9.54 48.84 11.60
C THR A 3 9.45 48.24 10.19
N ALA A 4 10.40 48.63 9.36
CA ALA A 4 10.82 47.96 8.14
C ALA A 4 12.30 47.59 8.33
N PHE A 5 12.67 46.31 8.21
CA PHE A 5 14.03 45.75 8.06
C PHE A 5 13.89 44.21 8.20
N SER A 6 14.57 43.30 7.51
CA SER A 6 15.74 43.37 6.65
C SER A 6 15.85 42.06 5.87
N GLN A 7 16.10 42.17 4.56
CA GLN A 7 16.77 41.13 3.79
C GLN A 7 18.26 41.05 4.16
N ASN A 8 18.92 40.00 3.67
CA ASN A 8 20.36 39.77 3.54
C ASN A 8 21.08 39.12 4.73
N LYS A 9 21.33 37.81 4.60
CA LYS A 9 22.55 37.14 5.12
C LYS A 9 22.87 35.90 4.29
N TRP A 10 23.19 36.13 3.01
CA TRP A 10 24.01 35.21 2.23
C TRP A 10 25.47 35.67 2.33
N LEU A 11 26.35 34.67 2.28
CA LEU A 11 27.81 34.75 2.19
C LEU A 11 28.52 35.31 3.41
N ARG A 12 29.31 34.45 4.06
CA ARG A 12 30.77 34.60 4.08
C ARG A 12 31.43 33.37 4.74
N ILE A 13 32.34 32.74 3.96
CA ILE A 13 33.73 32.41 4.37
C ILE A 13 33.82 31.18 5.32
N LEU A 14 34.59 30.10 5.08
CA LEU A 14 36.01 30.00 4.71
C LEU A 14 36.36 28.56 4.28
N CYS A 15 37.26 28.43 3.31
CA CYS A 15 37.94 27.19 2.93
C CYS A 15 38.71 26.57 4.10
N PHE A 16 38.72 25.23 4.20
CA PHE A 16 39.83 24.51 4.82
C PHE A 16 40.21 23.32 3.94
N SER A 17 41.40 23.44 3.35
CA SER A 17 42.00 22.45 2.48
C SER A 17 42.42 21.19 3.25
N ALA A 18 42.24 20.07 2.54
CA ALA A 18 42.91 18.78 2.63
C ALA A 18 43.98 18.56 3.72
N LEU A 19 43.89 17.41 4.40
CA LEU A 19 45.06 16.56 4.59
C LEU A 19 44.67 15.07 4.67
N LEU A 20 45.35 14.28 3.84
CA LEU A 20 45.38 12.82 3.76
C LEU A 20 45.62 12.16 5.13
N SER A 21 44.89 11.10 5.44
CA SER A 21 45.42 9.98 6.23
C SER A 21 44.89 8.68 5.66
N LEU A 22 45.83 7.93 5.10
CA LEU A 22 45.71 6.61 4.52
C LEU A 22 45.53 5.58 5.65
N THR A 23 44.51 4.73 5.59
CA THR A 23 44.49 3.47 6.35
C THR A 23 43.82 2.39 5.50
N PRO A 24 44.54 1.33 5.10
CA PRO A 24 43.97 0.19 4.41
C PRO A 24 43.56 -0.87 5.45
N ALA A 25 42.27 -1.17 5.54
CA ALA A 25 41.80 -2.30 6.35
C ALA A 25 40.69 -3.04 5.60
N LEU A 26 41.15 -4.02 4.82
CA LEU A 26 40.54 -5.33 4.60
C LEU A 26 39.02 -5.37 4.40
N ALA A 27 38.64 -5.37 3.12
CA ALA A 27 37.93 -6.49 2.52
C ALA A 27 36.89 -7.20 3.41
N GLN A 28 35.75 -6.57 3.60
CA GLN A 28 34.47 -7.27 3.61
C GLN A 28 33.67 -6.74 2.44
N GLY A 29 33.85 -7.41 1.29
CA GLY A 29 33.10 -7.07 0.09
C GLY A 29 31.60 -7.14 0.40
N PRO A 30 30.78 -6.25 -0.19
CA PRO A 30 29.35 -6.54 -0.26
C PRO A 30 29.22 -7.94 -0.85
N VAL A 31 28.43 -8.81 -0.23
CA VAL A 31 27.92 -10.00 -0.89
C VAL A 31 27.15 -9.49 -2.09
N ARG A 32 27.85 -9.27 -3.20
CA ARG A 32 27.29 -9.16 -4.53
C ARG A 32 26.78 -10.55 -4.79
N ILE A 33 25.55 -10.80 -4.39
CA ILE A 33 24.74 -11.81 -5.08
C ILE A 33 24.75 -11.32 -6.53
N ALA A 34 25.63 -11.90 -7.34
CA ALA A 34 25.63 -11.73 -8.77
C ALA A 34 24.35 -12.41 -9.23
N ILE A 35 23.24 -11.69 -9.14
CA ILE A 35 22.01 -12.08 -9.83
C ILE A 35 22.41 -12.04 -11.31
N PRO A 36 22.44 -13.17 -12.03
CA PRO A 36 22.79 -13.18 -13.43
C PRO A 36 21.93 -12.15 -14.14
N ALA A 37 22.51 -11.33 -15.04
CA ALA A 37 21.84 -10.16 -15.62
C ALA A 37 20.46 -10.48 -16.24
N GLY A 38 20.21 -11.74 -16.64
CA GLY A 38 18.90 -12.21 -17.10
C GLY A 38 17.82 -12.36 -16.01
N GLN A 39 18.18 -12.62 -14.75
CA GLN A 39 17.24 -12.64 -13.62
C GLN A 39 16.94 -11.23 -13.09
N ALA A 40 17.91 -10.32 -13.13
CA ALA A 40 17.70 -8.93 -12.70
C ALA A 40 16.71 -8.19 -13.61
N ALA A 41 16.79 -8.40 -14.93
CA ALA A 41 15.87 -7.80 -15.90
C ALA A 41 14.42 -8.29 -15.73
N GLY A 42 14.24 -9.60 -15.50
CA GLY A 42 12.91 -10.18 -15.23
C GLY A 42 12.27 -9.59 -13.96
N LEU A 43 13.06 -9.43 -12.90
CA LEU A 43 12.64 -8.84 -11.63
C LEU A 43 12.27 -7.35 -11.77
N GLU A 44 12.98 -6.56 -12.58
CA GLU A 44 12.62 -5.16 -12.83
C GLU A 44 11.26 -5.01 -13.53
N GLU A 45 10.95 -5.89 -14.49
CA GLU A 45 9.64 -5.89 -15.17
C GLU A 45 8.52 -6.35 -14.23
N ASP A 46 8.75 -7.39 -13.43
CA ASP A 46 7.82 -7.81 -12.38
C ASP A 46 7.54 -6.68 -11.40
N MET A 47 8.58 -5.98 -10.94
CA MET A 47 8.44 -4.84 -10.02
C MET A 47 7.69 -3.68 -10.65
N LYS A 48 7.94 -3.35 -11.92
CA LYS A 48 7.16 -2.32 -12.65
C LYS A 48 5.69 -2.69 -12.72
N LEU A 49 5.39 -3.95 -13.05
CA LEU A 49 4.02 -4.45 -13.18
C LEU A 49 3.30 -4.45 -11.83
N LEU A 50 3.96 -4.93 -10.78
CA LEU A 50 3.44 -4.89 -9.41
C LEU A 50 3.25 -3.47 -8.89
N LYS A 51 4.15 -2.53 -9.22
CA LYS A 51 3.97 -1.10 -8.90
C LYS A 51 2.75 -0.51 -9.61
N ALA A 52 2.52 -0.86 -10.88
CA ALA A 52 1.33 -0.42 -11.60
C ALA A 52 0.03 -0.95 -10.97
N TYR A 53 0.06 -2.19 -10.46
CA TYR A 53 -1.08 -2.84 -9.77
C TYR A 53 -1.14 -2.60 -8.25
N GLN A 54 -0.17 -1.86 -7.70
CA GLN A 54 -0.15 -1.46 -6.30
C GLN A 54 -1.48 -0.87 -5.80
N PRO A 55 -2.18 0.04 -6.51
CA PRO A 55 -3.46 0.57 -6.03
C PRO A 55 -4.53 -0.51 -5.85
N VAL A 56 -4.50 -1.58 -6.64
CA VAL A 56 -5.42 -2.73 -6.51
C VAL A 56 -5.11 -3.49 -5.22
N MET A 57 -3.83 -3.75 -4.95
CA MET A 57 -3.37 -4.44 -3.74
C MET A 57 -3.61 -3.60 -2.48
N GLU A 58 -3.40 -2.29 -2.54
CA GLU A 58 -3.65 -1.36 -1.43
C GLU A 58 -5.14 -1.15 -1.13
N PHE A 59 -6.05 -1.61 -1.99
CA PHE A 59 -7.48 -1.47 -1.71
C PHE A 59 -7.99 -2.48 -0.66
N VAL A 60 -7.38 -3.68 -0.59
CA VAL A 60 -7.72 -4.67 0.45
C VAL A 60 -7.55 -4.12 1.87
N PRO A 61 -6.39 -3.58 2.28
CA PRO A 61 -6.22 -3.05 3.63
C PRO A 61 -7.13 -1.85 3.91
N VAL A 62 -7.54 -1.08 2.90
CA VAL A 62 -8.55 -0.01 3.05
C VAL A 62 -9.90 -0.61 3.47
N ILE A 63 -10.37 -1.65 2.77
CA ILE A 63 -11.64 -2.31 3.07
C ILE A 63 -11.60 -3.02 4.44
N LEU A 64 -10.52 -3.73 4.76
CA LEU A 64 -10.37 -4.40 6.05
C LEU A 64 -10.27 -3.40 7.21
N THR A 65 -9.54 -2.30 7.04
CA THR A 65 -9.48 -1.24 8.06
C THR A 65 -10.85 -0.59 8.25
N LEU A 66 -11.60 -0.37 7.17
CA LEU A 66 -12.97 0.15 7.26
C LEU A 66 -13.88 -0.78 8.05
N LYS A 67 -13.82 -2.10 7.80
CA LYS A 67 -14.53 -3.12 8.58
C LYS A 67 -14.21 -2.97 10.07
N GLU A 68 -12.94 -2.95 10.42
CA GLU A 68 -12.51 -2.85 11.81
C GLU A 68 -12.96 -1.55 12.49
N GLU A 69 -12.85 -0.41 11.82
CA GLU A 69 -13.25 0.88 12.40
C GLU A 69 -14.78 0.99 12.56
N ILE A 70 -15.56 0.32 11.71
CA ILE A 70 -17.01 0.16 11.89
C ILE A 70 -17.32 -0.76 13.07
N GLN A 71 -16.68 -1.93 13.16
CA GLN A 71 -16.87 -2.87 14.26
C GLN A 71 -16.47 -2.26 15.62
N LYS A 72 -15.44 -1.41 15.65
CA LYS A 72 -15.03 -0.63 16.84
C LYS A 72 -15.96 0.55 17.16
N GLY A 73 -16.99 0.80 16.33
CA GLY A 73 -17.93 1.91 16.49
C GLY A 73 -17.32 3.30 16.24
N ARG A 74 -16.11 3.37 15.68
CA ARG A 74 -15.39 4.63 15.39
C ARG A 74 -15.89 5.29 14.11
N ILE A 75 -16.26 4.48 13.13
CA ILE A 75 -16.98 4.89 11.93
C ILE A 75 -18.41 4.37 12.05
N LYS A 76 -19.38 5.26 12.19
CA LYS A 76 -20.81 4.91 12.18
C LYS A 76 -21.37 5.19 10.79
N LEU A 77 -22.00 4.20 10.17
CA LEU A 77 -22.64 4.34 8.86
C LEU A 77 -24.15 4.54 9.04
N SER A 78 -24.74 5.45 8.25
CA SER A 78 -26.20 5.49 8.08
C SER A 78 -26.69 4.35 7.19
N ASP A 79 -27.98 4.03 7.21
CA ASP A 79 -28.54 2.91 6.43
C ASP A 79 -28.33 3.07 4.92
N LYS A 80 -28.36 4.31 4.42
CA LYS A 80 -28.03 4.63 3.03
C LYS A 80 -26.55 4.33 2.73
N GLN A 81 -25.65 4.68 3.64
CA GLN A 81 -24.22 4.40 3.49
C GLN A 81 -23.93 2.90 3.55
N LYS A 82 -24.58 2.16 4.46
CA LYS A 82 -24.48 0.70 4.54
C LYS A 82 -24.93 0.03 3.24
N THR A 83 -26.09 0.43 2.72
CA THR A 83 -26.62 -0.11 1.45
C THR A 83 -25.65 0.15 0.30
N GLY A 84 -25.10 1.37 0.20
CA GLY A 84 -24.08 1.70 -0.80
C GLY A 84 -22.79 0.91 -0.63
N LEU A 85 -22.33 0.74 0.61
CA LEU A 85 -21.14 -0.04 0.94
C LEU A 85 -21.33 -1.52 0.59
N ILE A 86 -22.47 -2.12 0.96
CA ILE A 86 -22.80 -3.51 0.60
C ILE A 86 -22.73 -3.69 -0.91
N GLY A 87 -23.31 -2.78 -1.70
CA GLY A 87 -23.23 -2.84 -3.17
C GLY A 87 -21.79 -2.79 -3.70
N LEU A 88 -20.93 -1.97 -3.10
CA LEU A 88 -19.51 -1.91 -3.43
C LEU A 88 -18.78 -3.22 -3.08
N LEU A 89 -19.01 -3.76 -1.87
CA LEU A 89 -18.38 -4.99 -1.40
C LEU A 89 -18.85 -6.21 -2.22
N GLU A 90 -20.12 -6.26 -2.60
CA GLU A 90 -20.66 -7.29 -3.51
C GLU A 90 -19.99 -7.20 -4.89
N THR A 91 -19.77 -5.99 -5.40
CA THR A 91 -19.02 -5.79 -6.65
C THR A 91 -17.60 -6.33 -6.54
N LEU A 92 -16.90 -6.06 -5.43
CA LEU A 92 -15.56 -6.61 -5.18
C LEU A 92 -15.56 -8.13 -5.07
N ARG A 93 -16.60 -8.72 -4.47
CA ARG A 93 -16.75 -10.17 -4.32
C ARG A 93 -16.90 -10.88 -5.65
N THR A 94 -17.63 -10.29 -6.60
CA THR A 94 -17.93 -10.92 -7.89
C THR A 94 -16.95 -10.54 -9.00
N THR A 95 -16.12 -9.51 -8.78
CA THR A 95 -15.13 -9.08 -9.78
C THR A 95 -13.92 -10.01 -9.76
N GLU A 96 -13.83 -10.85 -10.80
CA GLU A 96 -12.71 -11.78 -11.02
C GLU A 96 -11.45 -11.06 -11.50
N ASN A 97 -11.61 -10.06 -12.38
CA ASN A 97 -10.51 -9.23 -12.87
C ASN A 97 -10.67 -7.78 -12.40
N LEU A 98 -9.91 -7.40 -11.37
CA LEU A 98 -9.96 -6.07 -10.79
C LEU A 98 -8.80 -5.22 -11.34
N THR A 99 -9.12 -4.37 -12.31
CA THR A 99 -8.13 -3.47 -12.94
C THR A 99 -7.85 -2.24 -12.08
N VAL A 100 -6.73 -1.58 -12.36
CA VAL A 100 -6.35 -0.30 -11.72
C VAL A 100 -7.44 0.77 -11.92
N GLU A 101 -7.99 0.88 -13.13
CA GLU A 101 -9.05 1.83 -13.44
C GLU A 101 -10.32 1.53 -12.65
N LYS A 102 -10.76 0.26 -12.63
CA LYS A 102 -11.96 -0.15 -11.89
C LYS A 102 -11.80 0.07 -10.40
N THR A 103 -10.62 -0.23 -9.86
CA THR A 103 -10.27 0.05 -8.46
C THR A 103 -10.36 1.53 -8.16
N GLY A 104 -9.82 2.39 -9.03
CA GLY A 104 -9.91 3.84 -8.90
C GLY A 104 -11.36 4.34 -8.88
N GLN A 105 -12.22 3.78 -9.74
CA GLN A 105 -13.66 4.08 -9.75
C GLN A 105 -14.34 3.66 -8.44
N LEU A 106 -14.10 2.44 -7.96
CA LEU A 106 -14.68 1.93 -6.71
C LEU A 106 -14.18 2.71 -5.49
N LYS A 107 -12.89 3.04 -5.44
CA LYS A 107 -12.32 3.89 -4.39
C LYS A 107 -12.95 5.28 -4.39
N LYS A 108 -13.07 5.91 -5.56
CA LYS A 108 -13.75 7.22 -5.68
C LYS A 108 -15.22 7.14 -5.27
N GLN A 109 -15.93 6.06 -5.60
CA GLN A 109 -17.29 5.84 -5.13
C GLN A 109 -17.36 5.72 -3.60
N LEU A 110 -16.41 4.99 -2.99
CA LEU A 110 -16.29 4.90 -1.54
C LEU A 110 -16.09 6.28 -0.91
N GLU A 111 -15.18 7.08 -1.44
CA GLU A 111 -14.79 8.39 -0.90
C GLU A 111 -15.85 9.49 -1.09
N THR A 112 -16.59 9.45 -2.21
CA THR A 112 -17.48 10.55 -2.60
C THR A 112 -18.96 10.25 -2.38
N LYS A 113 -19.38 8.98 -2.47
CA LYS A 113 -20.79 8.58 -2.42
C LYS A 113 -21.16 7.82 -1.16
N ILE A 114 -20.21 7.13 -0.53
CA ILE A 114 -20.47 6.24 0.60
C ILE A 114 -20.00 6.89 1.90
N LEU A 115 -18.73 7.26 2.00
CA LEU A 115 -18.17 7.88 3.20
C LEU A 115 -18.29 9.41 3.14
N THR A 116 -18.45 10.02 4.32
CA THR A 116 -18.31 11.47 4.50
C THR A 116 -16.84 11.84 4.65
N ALA A 117 -16.50 13.12 4.40
CA ALA A 117 -15.14 13.62 4.57
C ALA A 117 -14.56 13.31 5.97
N LYS A 118 -15.37 13.42 7.02
CA LYS A 118 -14.97 13.08 8.40
C LYS A 118 -14.63 11.60 8.55
N GLN A 119 -15.48 10.71 8.05
CA GLN A 119 -15.26 9.26 8.12
C GLN A 119 -14.04 8.86 7.29
N LEU A 120 -13.82 9.53 6.15
CA LEU A 120 -12.65 9.30 5.30
C LEU A 120 -11.36 9.67 6.04
N MET A 121 -11.29 10.84 6.67
CA MET A 121 -10.13 11.24 7.49
C MET A 121 -9.85 10.26 8.64
N GLN A 122 -10.91 9.72 9.27
CA GLN A 122 -10.75 8.69 10.32
C GLN A 122 -10.16 7.40 9.75
N LEU A 123 -10.64 6.98 8.58
CA LEU A 123 -10.13 5.80 7.88
C LEU A 123 -8.67 5.99 7.48
N ASP A 124 -8.32 7.12 6.87
CA ASP A 124 -6.94 7.45 6.47
C ASP A 124 -6.00 7.45 7.69
N THR A 125 -6.44 8.04 8.80
CA THR A 125 -5.68 8.03 10.05
C THR A 125 -5.48 6.61 10.58
N ALA A 126 -6.50 5.76 10.50
CA ALA A 126 -6.42 4.37 10.94
C ALA A 126 -5.47 3.55 10.05
N ILE A 127 -5.49 3.78 8.73
CA ILE A 127 -4.58 3.15 7.77
C ILE A 127 -3.14 3.58 8.08
N LEU A 128 -2.88 4.88 8.30
CA LEU A 128 -1.56 5.38 8.64
C LEU A 128 -1.03 4.80 9.95
N ARG A 129 -1.89 4.60 10.96
CA ARG A 129 -1.50 3.95 12.22
C ARG A 129 -1.17 2.47 12.07
N LYS A 130 -1.78 1.80 11.10
CA LYS A 130 -1.55 0.38 10.81
C LYS A 130 -0.35 0.14 9.90
N ARG A 131 0.15 1.17 9.20
CA ARG A 131 1.44 1.07 8.53
C ARG A 131 2.52 0.95 9.60
N PRO A 132 3.31 -0.15 9.62
CA PRO A 132 4.47 -0.20 10.48
C PRO A 132 5.38 0.98 10.12
N ALA A 133 5.91 1.68 11.12
CA ALA A 133 6.91 2.71 10.93
C ALA A 133 8.14 2.05 10.29
N MET A 134 8.23 2.09 8.97
CA MET A 134 9.46 1.69 8.28
C MET A 134 10.55 2.68 8.68
N PRO A 135 11.73 2.22 9.15
CA PRO A 135 12.87 3.11 9.29
C PRO A 135 13.16 3.76 7.92
N GLN A 136 13.31 5.08 7.90
CA GLN A 136 13.60 5.91 6.72
C GLN A 136 15.01 5.65 6.13
N GLY A 137 15.33 4.40 5.81
CA GLY A 137 16.67 4.01 5.36
C GLY A 137 16.76 2.72 4.55
N ALA A 138 15.66 2.11 4.14
CA ALA A 138 15.68 0.99 3.20
C ALA A 138 15.34 1.50 1.79
N GLY A 139 16.39 1.89 1.06
CA GLY A 139 16.32 2.14 -0.37
C GLY A 139 15.87 0.89 -1.12
N ASP A 140 15.18 1.14 -2.23
CA ASP A 140 14.84 0.21 -3.31
C ASP A 140 14.12 -1.11 -2.94
N GLY A 141 12.81 -1.12 -3.18
CA GLY A 141 12.20 -2.29 -3.81
C GLY A 141 11.48 -3.31 -2.94
N VAL A 142 11.22 -3.03 -1.66
CA VAL A 142 10.44 -3.97 -0.83
C VAL A 142 8.97 -3.59 -0.82
N ILE A 143 8.18 -4.22 -1.69
CA ILE A 143 6.73 -4.34 -1.48
C ILE A 143 6.57 -5.29 -0.28
N MET A 144 6.54 -4.74 0.93
CA MET A 144 6.09 -5.50 2.09
C MET A 144 4.58 -5.71 1.94
N VAL A 145 4.19 -6.81 1.31
CA VAL A 145 2.92 -7.47 1.62
C VAL A 145 3.00 -7.79 3.10
N SER A 146 2.30 -6.98 3.90
CA SER A 146 2.12 -7.25 5.33
C SER A 146 1.33 -8.54 5.46
N GLY A 147 2.05 -9.63 5.68
CA GLY A 147 1.51 -10.95 5.97
C GLY A 147 2.66 -11.81 6.45
N GLY A 148 2.94 -11.80 7.74
CA GLY A 148 3.78 -12.85 8.32
C GLY A 148 3.01 -14.17 8.25
N VAL A 149 3.53 -15.16 7.52
CA VAL A 149 3.20 -16.57 7.71
C VAL A 149 4.44 -17.38 7.36
N GLY A 150 4.78 -18.30 8.26
CA GLY A 150 5.91 -19.19 8.15
C GLY A 150 5.82 -20.22 7.03
N THR A 151 6.86 -21.03 7.02
CA THR A 151 7.08 -22.28 6.29
C THR A 151 5.84 -23.16 6.08
N ALA A 152 5.82 -23.81 4.91
CA ALA A 152 5.06 -25.00 4.54
C ALA A 152 3.54 -24.85 4.32
N GLY A 153 3.16 -24.63 3.06
CA GLY A 153 1.79 -24.77 2.57
C GLY A 153 1.55 -23.96 1.30
N GLY A 154 1.72 -24.59 0.13
CA GLY A 154 1.32 -24.13 -1.21
C GLY A 154 1.24 -22.61 -1.42
N MET A 155 2.35 -22.03 -1.88
CA MET A 155 2.40 -20.62 -2.27
C MET A 155 1.30 -20.34 -3.32
N PRO A 156 0.36 -19.40 -3.08
CA PRO A 156 -0.54 -18.94 -4.13
C PRO A 156 0.33 -18.34 -5.25
N GLU A 157 -0.05 -18.60 -6.50
CA GLU A 157 0.64 -18.13 -7.72
C GLU A 157 1.13 -16.68 -7.56
N ASN A 158 2.40 -16.44 -7.94
CA ASN A 158 3.01 -15.12 -7.82
C ASN A 158 2.14 -14.10 -8.58
N PRO A 159 1.65 -13.02 -7.93
CA PRO A 159 0.76 -12.06 -8.56
C PRO A 159 1.37 -11.44 -9.82
N ALA A 160 2.70 -11.28 -9.87
CA ALA A 160 3.39 -10.78 -11.04
C ALA A 160 3.32 -11.76 -12.24
N GLU A 161 3.39 -13.06 -11.99
CA GLU A 161 3.27 -14.09 -13.04
C GLU A 161 1.86 -14.13 -13.62
N LYS A 162 0.81 -14.04 -12.79
CA LYS A 162 -0.58 -13.92 -13.28
C LYS A 162 -0.80 -12.70 -14.14
N LEU A 163 -0.31 -11.56 -13.68
CA LEU A 163 -0.41 -10.30 -14.42
C LEU A 163 0.37 -10.37 -15.75
N LYS A 164 1.54 -11.01 -15.76
CA LYS A 164 2.33 -11.23 -16.99
C LYS A 164 1.63 -12.16 -17.99
N ARG A 165 0.93 -13.21 -17.51
CA ARG A 165 0.14 -14.12 -18.35
C ARG A 165 -1.18 -13.51 -18.85
N GLY A 166 -1.55 -12.32 -18.34
CA GLY A 166 -2.83 -11.68 -18.66
C GLY A 166 -4.03 -12.35 -18.01
N ASP A 167 -3.80 -13.20 -17.00
CA ASP A 167 -4.87 -13.85 -16.25
C ASP A 167 -5.69 -12.80 -15.46
N PRO A 168 -6.99 -13.04 -15.25
CA PRO A 168 -7.80 -12.27 -14.31
C PRO A 168 -7.13 -12.17 -12.94
N PHE A 169 -6.91 -10.96 -12.46
CA PHE A 169 -6.31 -10.73 -11.15
C PHE A 169 -7.22 -9.88 -10.28
N SER A 170 -7.59 -10.42 -9.11
CA SER A 170 -8.31 -9.68 -8.08
C SER A 170 -7.87 -10.20 -6.70
N PRO A 171 -7.33 -9.34 -5.82
CA PRO A 171 -6.87 -9.76 -4.51
C PRO A 171 -8.04 -10.17 -3.59
N PHE A 172 -9.26 -9.75 -3.92
CA PHE A 172 -10.49 -10.15 -3.21
C PHE A 172 -10.95 -11.58 -3.54
N GLN A 173 -10.37 -12.21 -4.57
CA GLN A 173 -10.65 -13.62 -4.92
C GLN A 173 -9.76 -14.59 -4.12
N ASN A 174 -8.81 -14.10 -3.32
CA ASN A 174 -8.09 -14.95 -2.38
C ASN A 174 -9.09 -15.52 -1.35
N PRO A 175 -9.10 -16.83 -1.05
CA PRO A 175 -10.06 -17.45 -0.14
C PRO A 175 -10.19 -16.77 1.23
N GLU A 176 -9.09 -16.29 1.80
CA GLU A 176 -9.09 -15.61 3.10
C GLU A 176 -9.73 -14.22 3.00
N THR A 177 -9.32 -13.43 2.01
CA THR A 177 -9.89 -12.09 1.78
C THR A 177 -11.36 -12.16 1.38
N LEU A 178 -11.73 -13.17 0.59
CA LEU A 178 -13.11 -13.43 0.19
C LEU A 178 -13.98 -13.78 1.40
N ARG A 179 -13.48 -14.61 2.32
CA ARG A 179 -14.17 -14.94 3.57
C ARG A 179 -14.36 -13.69 4.44
N GLU A 180 -13.32 -12.88 4.60
CA GLU A 180 -13.38 -11.62 5.35
C GLU A 180 -14.40 -10.63 4.75
N LEU A 181 -14.44 -10.54 3.42
CA LEU A 181 -15.38 -9.71 2.67
C LEU A 181 -16.83 -10.21 2.84
N GLN A 182 -17.06 -11.52 2.76
CA GLN A 182 -18.37 -12.11 3.00
C GLN A 182 -18.85 -11.86 4.43
N ALA A 183 -17.97 -12.05 5.42
CA ALA A 183 -18.28 -11.73 6.81
C ALA A 183 -18.65 -10.26 6.98
N PHE A 184 -17.90 -9.35 6.34
CA PHE A 184 -18.19 -7.92 6.40
C PHE A 184 -19.57 -7.58 5.82
N ILE A 185 -19.91 -8.15 4.66
CA ILE A 185 -21.23 -7.97 4.04
C ILE A 185 -22.34 -8.46 4.99
N GLN A 186 -22.17 -9.62 5.63
CA GLN A 186 -23.16 -10.17 6.55
C GLN A 186 -23.31 -9.31 7.81
N ASP A 187 -22.21 -8.82 8.37
CA ASP A 187 -22.23 -7.91 9.53
C ASP A 187 -22.99 -6.62 9.21
N LEU A 188 -22.79 -6.04 8.02
CA LEU A 188 -23.50 -4.84 7.56
C LEU A 188 -24.98 -5.07 7.28
N LYS A 189 -25.40 -6.30 6.95
CA LYS A 189 -26.82 -6.66 6.75
C LYS A 189 -27.55 -6.88 8.07
N ARG A 190 -26.84 -7.27 9.12
CA ARG A 190 -27.42 -7.55 10.45
C ARG A 190 -27.56 -6.31 11.32
N ASN A 191 -26.67 -5.32 11.15
CA ASN A 191 -26.60 -4.10 11.97
C ASN A 191 -27.14 -2.88 11.22
#